data_AF-A0A652L4H1-F1
#
_entry.id   AF-A0A652L4H1-F1
#
_cell.length_a   1.000
_cell.length_b   1.000
_cell.length_c   1.000
_cell.angle_alpha   90.00
_cell.angle_beta   90.00
_cell.angle_gamma   90.00
#
_symmetry.space_group_name_H-M   'P 1'
#
loop_
_entity.id
_entity.type
_entity.pdbx_description
1 polymer ?
#
loop_
_entity_poly.entity_id
_entity_poly.type
_entity_poly.pdbx_seq_one_letter_code
_entity_poly.pdbx_strand_id
1 'polypeptide(L)'
;MSYQALAMDLIARTERAVEQVAGLSAHTGITFKVEDIVDAVERDLPADYPAPAADGSLSRRNVIQSMAEDILSGAMYADPA
;
A
#
# COMPACT_ATOMS: atom_id res chain seq x y z
N MET A 1 18.12 -8.21 0.31
CA MET A 1 17.35 -7.48 1.34
C MET A 1 16.67 -8.48 2.26
N SER A 2 16.55 -8.18 3.56
CA SER A 2 15.74 -9.01 4.46
C SER A 2 14.24 -8.79 4.17
N TYR A 3 13.40 -9.79 4.44
CA TYR A 3 11.94 -9.68 4.30
C TYR A 3 11.36 -8.51 5.10
N GLN A 4 11.95 -8.21 6.25
CA GLN A 4 11.55 -7.09 7.09
C GLN A 4 11.84 -5.72 6.43
N ALA A 5 12.96 -5.58 5.72
CA ALA A 5 13.26 -4.36 4.98
C ALA A 5 12.32 -4.17 3.78
N LEU A 6 11.93 -5.25 3.11
CA LEU A 6 10.95 -5.23 2.01
C LEU A 6 9.55 -4.87 2.51
N ALA A 7 9.13 -5.39 3.67
CA ALA A 7 7.86 -5.04 4.27
C ALA A 7 7.81 -3.56 4.66
N MET A 8 8.88 -3.04 5.29
CA MET A 8 8.97 -1.62 5.65
C MET A 8 8.98 -0.68 4.43
N ASP A 9 9.66 -1.07 3.34
CA ASP A 9 9.64 -0.30 2.09
C ASP A 9 8.23 -0.26 1.47
N LEU A 10 7.55 -1.40 1.45
CA LEU A 10 6.18 -1.49 0.93
C LEU A 10 5.19 -0.65 1.77
N ILE A 11 5.34 -0.68 3.09
CA ILE A 11 4.56 0.15 4.02
C ILE A 11 4.77 1.64 3.71
N ALA A 12 6.02 2.10 3.65
CA ALA A 12 6.33 3.51 3.42
C ALA A 12 5.81 4.02 2.07
N ARG A 13 5.85 3.17 1.04
CA ARG A 13 5.26 3.48 -0.27
C ARG A 13 3.75 3.55 -0.23
N THR A 14 3.12 2.64 0.52
CA THR A 14 1.66 2.61 0.67
C THR A 14 1.17 3.84 1.45
N GLU A 15 1.84 4.22 2.55
CA GLU A 15 1.56 5.46 3.28
C GLU A 15 1.63 6.70 2.38
N ARG A 16 2.71 6.82 1.58
CA ARG A 16 2.86 7.93 0.63
C ARG A 16 1.74 7.96 -0.42
N ALA A 17 1.36 6.80 -0.95
CA ALA A 17 0.27 6.70 -1.92
C ALA A 17 -1.08 7.10 -1.31
N VAL A 18 -1.35 6.66 -0.06
CA VAL A 18 -2.54 7.08 0.69
C VAL A 18 -2.56 8.59 0.88
N GLU A 19 -1.44 9.20 1.30
CA GLU A 19 -1.34 10.65 1.49
C GLU A 19 -1.56 11.42 0.18
N GLN A 20 -0.97 10.95 -0.93
CA GLN A 20 -1.14 11.56 -2.24
C GLN A 20 -2.61 11.50 -2.71
N VAL A 21 -3.25 10.34 -2.56
CA VAL A 21 -4.66 10.15 -2.94
C VAL A 21 -5.58 10.98 -2.04
N ALA A 22 -5.32 11.04 -0.74
CA ALA A 22 -6.06 11.88 0.20
C ALA A 22 -5.91 13.38 -0.14
N GLY A 23 -4.69 13.83 -0.44
CA GLY A 23 -4.41 15.20 -0.88
C GLY A 23 -5.10 15.55 -2.20
N LEU A 24 -5.08 14.64 -3.18
CA LEU A 24 -5.81 14.79 -4.44
C LEU A 24 -7.33 14.85 -4.21
N SER A 25 -7.86 14.01 -3.32
CA SER A 25 -9.29 14.02 -2.97
C SER A 25 -9.70 15.36 -2.37
N ALA A 26 -8.91 15.88 -1.43
CA ALA A 26 -9.15 17.18 -0.81
C ALA A 26 -9.07 18.35 -1.80
N HIS A 27 -8.14 18.29 -2.76
CA HIS A 27 -7.95 19.36 -3.74
C HIS A 27 -8.99 19.35 -4.87
N THR A 28 -9.38 18.15 -5.34
CA THR A 28 -10.25 17.99 -6.51
C THR A 28 -11.72 17.77 -6.16
N GLY A 29 -12.02 17.40 -4.91
CA GLY A 29 -13.35 16.97 -4.48
C GLY A 29 -13.78 15.61 -5.04
N ILE A 30 -12.86 14.87 -5.68
CA ILE A 30 -13.11 13.55 -6.24
C ILE A 30 -12.87 12.49 -5.16
N THR A 31 -13.81 11.57 -5.01
CA THR A 31 -13.64 10.39 -4.15
C THR A 31 -12.80 9.35 -4.89
N PHE A 32 -11.75 8.86 -4.22
CA PHE A 32 -10.90 7.78 -4.71
C PHE A 32 -11.21 6.47 -3.97
N LYS A 33 -10.88 5.35 -4.60
CA LYS A 33 -11.02 4.00 -4.06
C LYS A 33 -9.67 3.46 -3.59
N VAL A 34 -9.70 2.41 -2.78
CA VAL A 34 -8.49 1.66 -2.37
C VAL A 34 -7.73 1.14 -3.59
N GLU A 35 -8.42 0.74 -4.66
CA GLU A 35 -7.79 0.32 -5.92
C GLU A 35 -6.87 1.40 -6.53
N ASP A 36 -7.23 2.69 -6.40
CA ASP A 36 -6.40 3.79 -6.92
C ASP A 36 -5.09 3.91 -6.13
N ILE A 37 -5.12 3.60 -4.83
CA ILE A 37 -3.91 3.54 -3.97
C ILE A 37 -3.05 2.34 -4.40
N VAL A 38 -3.66 1.17 -4.63
CA VAL A 38 -2.94 -0.03 -5.09
C VAL A 38 -2.24 0.24 -6.42
N ASP A 39 -2.93 0.86 -7.38
CA ASP A 39 -2.36 1.22 -8.67
C ASP A 39 -1.24 2.26 -8.55
N ALA A 40 -1.37 3.24 -7.66
CA ALA A 40 -0.32 4.22 -7.39
C ALA A 40 0.94 3.55 -6.82
N VAL A 41 0.79 2.63 -5.87
CA VAL A 41 1.92 1.87 -5.30
C VAL A 41 2.54 0.96 -6.36
N GLU A 42 1.74 0.22 -7.13
CA GLU A 42 2.28 -0.65 -8.19
C GLU A 42 3.04 0.13 -9.27
N ARG A 43 2.60 1.34 -9.61
CA ARG A 43 3.30 2.20 -10.56
C ARG A 43 4.63 2.72 -10.03
N ASP A 44 4.76 2.91 -8.72
CA ASP A 44 5.98 3.38 -8.06
C ASP A 44 6.99 2.26 -7.80
N LEU A 45 6.54 1.00 -7.81
CA LEU A 45 7.41 -0.16 -7.61
C LEU A 45 8.36 -0.38 -8.80
N PRO A 46 9.64 -0.65 -8.53
CA PRO A 46 10.59 -0.96 -9.59
C PRO A 46 10.29 -2.34 -10.22
N ALA A 47 10.65 -2.50 -11.50
CA ALA A 47 10.31 -3.70 -12.27
C ALA A 47 10.94 -5.00 -11.69
N ASP A 48 12.03 -4.88 -10.95
CA ASP A 48 12.74 -5.97 -10.27
C ASP A 48 12.29 -6.18 -8.81
N TYR A 49 11.19 -5.55 -8.39
CA TYR A 49 10.68 -5.70 -7.03
C TYR A 49 10.28 -7.15 -6.74
N PRO A 50 10.74 -7.74 -5.61
CA PRO A 50 10.49 -9.14 -5.31
C PRO A 50 8.99 -9.45 -5.21
N ALA A 51 8.60 -10.62 -5.71
CA ALA A 51 7.23 -11.11 -5.60
C ALA A 51 6.95 -11.56 -4.14
N PRO A 52 5.76 -11.32 -3.59
CA PRO A 52 5.42 -11.68 -2.20
C PRO A 52 5.42 -13.20 -1.96
N ALA A 53 5.03 -14.00 -2.97
CA ALA A 53 5.04 -15.45 -2.88
C ALA A 53 5.34 -16.08 -4.25
N ALA A 54 6.18 -17.11 -4.27
CA ALA A 54 6.54 -17.85 -5.48
C ALA A 54 5.41 -18.76 -6.01
N ASP A 55 4.38 -19.00 -5.19
CA ASP A 55 3.25 -19.88 -5.47
C ASP A 55 2.00 -19.14 -5.98
N GLY A 56 2.03 -17.81 -6.07
CA GLY A 56 0.91 -16.97 -6.51
C GLY A 56 -0.27 -16.90 -5.53
N SER A 57 -0.15 -17.48 -4.32
CA SER A 57 -1.22 -17.49 -3.32
C SER A 57 -1.51 -16.11 -2.71
N LEU A 58 -0.49 -15.26 -2.64
CA LEU A 58 -0.56 -13.86 -2.22
C LEU A 58 -0.06 -12.97 -3.36
N SER A 59 -1.00 -12.38 -4.08
CA SER A 59 -0.68 -11.37 -5.09
C SER A 59 -0.13 -10.12 -4.39
N ARG A 60 0.82 -9.44 -5.04
CA ARG A 60 1.38 -8.18 -4.53
C ARG A 60 0.29 -7.13 -4.29
N ARG A 61 -0.71 -7.09 -5.18
CA ARG A 61 -1.89 -6.24 -5.07
C ARG A 61 -2.70 -6.52 -3.82
N ASN A 62 -2.91 -7.79 -3.46
CA ASN A 62 -3.66 -8.14 -2.25
C ASN A 62 -2.94 -7.68 -0.97
N VAL A 63 -1.61 -7.78 -0.96
CA VAL A 63 -0.80 -7.30 0.18
C VAL A 63 -0.88 -5.78 0.29
N ILE A 64 -0.70 -5.05 -0.82
CA ILE A 64 -0.81 -3.59 -0.84
C ILE A 64 -2.22 -3.15 -0.44
N GLN A 65 -3.25 -3.84 -0.93
CA GLN A 65 -4.64 -3.55 -0.60
C GLN A 65 -4.89 -3.70 0.91
N SER A 66 -4.48 -4.82 1.51
CA SER A 66 -4.60 -5.02 2.96
C SER A 66 -3.88 -3.92 3.74
N MET A 67 -2.66 -3.55 3.33
CA MET A 67 -1.91 -2.47 3.98
C MET A 67 -2.62 -1.12 3.85
N ALA A 68 -3.17 -0.80 2.68
CA ALA A 68 -3.91 0.44 2.48
C ALA A 68 -5.18 0.49 3.34
N GLU A 69 -5.91 -0.63 3.46
CA GLU A 69 -7.08 -0.76 4.34
C GLU A 69 -6.68 -0.61 5.83
N ASP A 70 -5.56 -1.21 6.25
CA ASP A 70 -5.04 -1.10 7.62
C ASP A 70 -4.61 0.33 7.96
N ILE A 71 -3.99 1.05 7.01
CA ILE A 71 -3.62 2.46 7.17
C ILE A 71 -4.86 3.35 7.26
N LEU A 72 -5.82 3.18 6.34
CA LEU A 72 -7.04 4.00 6.29
C LEU A 72 -7.96 3.76 7.49
N SER A 73 -8.01 2.53 8.00
CA SER A 73 -8.77 2.20 9.21
C SER A 73 -8.05 2.60 10.50
N GLY A 74 -6.76 2.95 10.43
CA GLY A 74 -5.90 3.19 11.59
C GLY A 74 -5.50 1.91 12.32
N ALA A 75 -5.92 0.73 11.85
CA ALA A 75 -5.58 -0.57 12.44
C ALA A 75 -4.07 -0.84 12.43
N MET A 76 -3.35 -0.28 11.44
CA MET A 76 -1.90 -0.36 11.38
C MET A 76 -1.19 0.27 12.58
N TYR A 77 -1.82 1.27 13.22
CA TYR A 77 -1.28 2.00 14.37
C TYR A 77 -2.04 1.69 15.67
N ALA A 78 -3.04 0.80 15.61
CA ALA A 78 -3.77 0.37 16.78
C ALA A 78 -2.85 -0.53 17.63
N ASP A 79 -2.46 -0.04 18.80
CA ASP A 79 -1.77 -0.84 19.81
C ASP A 79 -2.71 -1.98 20.24
N PRO A 80 -2.28 -3.26 20.25
CA PRO A 80 -3.11 -4.33 20.80
C PRO A 80 -3.34 -4.04 22.29
N ALA A 81 -4.60 -3.74 22.64
CA ALA A 81 -5.04 -3.53 24.02
C ALA A 81 -4.83 -4.78 24.90
#